data_AF-A0A8C8VJM5-F1
#
_entry.id   AF-A0A8C8VJM5-F1
#
_cell.length_a   1.000
_cell.length_b   1.000
_cell.length_c   1.000
_cell.angle_alpha   90.00
_cell.angle_beta   90.00
_cell.angle_gamma   90.00
#
_symmetry.space_group_name_H-M   'P 1'
#
loop_
_entity.id
_entity.type
_entity.pdbx_description
1 polymer ?
#
loop_
_entity_poly.entity_id
_entity_poly.type
_entity_poly.pdbx_seq_one_letter_code
_entity_poly.pdbx_strand_id
1 'polypeptide(L)'
;MSLKSERRGIHVDQSELLCKKGCGYYGNPAWQGFCSKCWREEYHKARQKQIQEDWELAERLQREEEEAYASSHSTQGAQSLTFSKFEEKKTNEKTRKVITVKKFFSASSRTGTKKVLTGKLREIQDVRTPSPSINRQVSIETDRASKEFIEFLKTYQKPGQDIYKQCKIFLEAMHQKRELSIEEQSECAQDFYQNVAEKLQIRWKVSPEKVEKAMDHIEKYVMTRLYKYVFCPETTEDEKKDLVVQKRIRALHWVTPQMLCVPVNEEIPEVSEMVVKAITGIIEMDSKRVPRDKLACITQCSKHIFNAIKITKNEPASADDFLPTFIYIVLKGNPPRLQSNIQYITRFCNPSRLMTGEDGYYFTNLCCAVAFIEKLDAQSLNLSQEDFDRYMSGQTSPRKQEPENWSPDMCLGVKQMYKNLDLLSQLNERQERIVSEAKKLEKDLIDWTDGIAKEVQDIVEKYPLEIKPKNQPLAAIDSENVENDKLPPPLQPQVYAG
;
A
#
# COMPACT_ATOMS: atom_id res chain seq x y z
N MET A 1 -48.29 -2.34 -20.64
CA MET A 1 -47.54 -3.42 -19.97
C MET A 1 -46.15 -2.87 -19.69
N SER A 2 -45.85 -2.63 -18.41
CA SER A 2 -44.62 -1.96 -17.96
C SER A 2 -43.53 -3.01 -17.74
N LEU A 3 -42.49 -3.00 -18.58
CA LEU A 3 -41.29 -3.80 -18.41
C LEU A 3 -40.39 -3.09 -17.39
N LYS A 4 -40.53 -3.49 -16.11
CA LYS A 4 -39.57 -3.15 -15.08
C LYS A 4 -38.24 -3.84 -15.41
N SER A 5 -37.23 -3.05 -15.78
CA SER A 5 -35.84 -3.48 -15.83
C SER A 5 -35.39 -3.87 -14.43
N GLU A 6 -35.18 -5.17 -14.19
CA GLU A 6 -34.51 -5.66 -12.98
C GLU A 6 -33.11 -5.04 -12.90
N ARG A 7 -32.89 -4.21 -11.89
CA ARG A 7 -31.57 -3.66 -11.54
C ARG A 7 -30.71 -4.82 -11.03
N ARG A 8 -29.72 -5.23 -11.81
CA ARG A 8 -28.74 -6.25 -11.43
C ARG A 8 -27.52 -5.53 -10.84
N GLY A 9 -27.44 -5.52 -9.51
CA GLY A 9 -26.38 -4.85 -8.75
C GLY A 9 -25.13 -5.71 -8.60
N ILE A 10 -24.08 -5.10 -8.02
CA ILE A 10 -22.83 -5.74 -7.60
C ILE A 10 -23.16 -6.95 -6.72
N HIS A 11 -22.72 -8.16 -7.13
CA HIS A 11 -22.89 -9.37 -6.33
C HIS A 11 -21.73 -9.50 -5.34
N VAL A 12 -21.88 -8.91 -4.16
CA VAL A 12 -21.12 -9.36 -2.98
C VAL A 12 -22.06 -10.23 -2.17
N ASP A 13 -21.62 -11.42 -1.76
CA ASP A 13 -22.42 -12.24 -0.86
C ASP A 13 -22.67 -11.42 0.41
N GLN A 14 -23.95 -11.09 0.63
CA GLN A 14 -24.37 -10.20 1.70
C GLN A 14 -23.91 -10.76 3.07
N SER A 15 -23.78 -12.08 3.17
CA SER A 15 -23.29 -12.75 4.37
C SER A 15 -21.82 -12.45 4.71
N GLU A 16 -20.98 -12.12 3.72
CA GLU A 16 -19.55 -11.81 3.92
C GLU A 16 -19.29 -10.37 4.39
N LEU A 17 -20.20 -9.45 4.07
CA LEU A 17 -20.12 -8.04 4.50
C LEU A 17 -20.80 -7.80 5.85
N LEU A 18 -21.71 -8.69 6.24
CA LEU A 18 -22.45 -8.54 7.48
C LEU A 18 -21.56 -8.88 8.69
N CYS A 19 -21.86 -8.21 9.80
CA CYS A 19 -21.23 -8.47 11.08
C CYS A 19 -21.32 -9.96 11.43
N LYS A 20 -20.21 -10.56 11.86
CA LYS A 20 -20.15 -11.95 12.32
C LYS A 20 -21.18 -12.32 13.40
N LYS A 21 -21.71 -11.36 14.16
CA LYS A 21 -22.81 -11.57 15.14
C LYS A 21 -24.20 -11.62 14.50
N GLY A 22 -24.35 -11.45 13.19
CA GLY A 22 -25.64 -11.48 12.50
C GLY A 22 -26.58 -10.33 12.88
N CYS A 23 -26.06 -9.20 13.38
CA CYS A 23 -26.87 -8.09 13.89
C CYS A 23 -27.48 -7.17 12.81
N GLY A 24 -27.36 -7.52 11.53
CA GLY A 24 -27.88 -6.74 10.40
C GLY A 24 -27.05 -5.50 10.02
N TYR A 25 -25.93 -5.25 10.69
CA TYR A 25 -24.98 -4.17 10.35
C TYR A 25 -23.73 -4.74 9.67
N TYR A 26 -23.04 -3.94 8.86
CA TYR A 26 -21.81 -4.35 8.17
C TYR A 26 -20.61 -4.46 9.13
N GLY A 27 -19.83 -5.53 8.98
CA GLY A 27 -18.57 -5.74 9.67
C GLY A 27 -17.37 -5.34 8.81
N ASN A 28 -16.19 -5.20 9.41
CA ASN A 28 -14.97 -4.97 8.65
C ASN A 28 -13.79 -5.82 9.14
N PRO A 29 -12.77 -6.10 8.29
CA PRO A 29 -11.61 -6.91 8.66
C PRO A 29 -10.75 -6.33 9.80
N ALA A 30 -10.64 -5.01 9.92
CA ALA A 30 -9.89 -4.36 11.00
C ALA A 30 -10.50 -4.64 12.39
N TRP A 31 -11.80 -4.88 12.43
CA TRP A 31 -12.56 -5.34 13.59
C TRP A 31 -12.93 -6.82 13.46
N GLN A 32 -12.10 -7.62 12.82
CA GLN A 32 -12.24 -9.08 12.71
C GLN A 32 -13.58 -9.56 12.12
N GLY A 33 -14.25 -8.73 11.34
CA GLY A 33 -15.58 -9.00 10.75
C GLY A 33 -16.76 -8.57 11.61
N PHE A 34 -16.55 -7.83 12.71
CA PHE A 34 -17.63 -7.27 13.52
C PHE A 34 -18.00 -5.84 13.07
N CYS A 35 -19.26 -5.45 13.24
CA CYS A 35 -19.68 -4.04 13.11
C CYS A 35 -19.20 -3.22 14.30
N SER A 36 -19.23 -1.88 14.19
CA SER A 36 -18.76 -0.97 15.25
C SER A 36 -19.39 -1.24 16.62
N LYS A 37 -20.68 -1.59 16.66
CA LYS A 37 -21.41 -1.90 17.90
C LYS A 37 -21.01 -3.27 18.49
N CYS A 38 -20.97 -4.32 17.66
CA CYS A 38 -20.62 -5.66 18.12
C CYS A 38 -19.13 -5.78 18.46
N TRP A 39 -18.28 -5.06 17.73
CA TRP A 39 -16.86 -4.91 18.05
C TRP A 39 -16.68 -4.24 19.40
N ARG A 40 -17.42 -3.16 19.69
CA ARG A 40 -17.41 -2.50 21.01
C ARG A 40 -17.71 -3.50 22.13
N GLU A 41 -18.76 -4.30 21.99
CA GLU A 41 -19.13 -5.29 23.00
C GLU A 41 -18.07 -6.38 23.19
N GLU A 42 -17.53 -6.94 22.09
CA GLU A 42 -16.47 -7.96 22.16
C GLU A 42 -15.16 -7.38 22.70
N TYR A 43 -14.76 -6.20 22.24
CA TYR A 43 -13.56 -5.52 22.71
C TYR A 43 -13.64 -5.21 24.20
N HIS A 44 -14.76 -4.69 24.70
CA HIS A 44 -14.95 -4.46 26.13
C HIS A 44 -14.93 -5.75 26.94
N LYS A 45 -15.56 -6.82 26.44
CA LYS A 45 -15.61 -8.12 27.12
C LYS A 45 -14.24 -8.79 27.16
N ALA A 46 -13.48 -8.75 26.06
CA ALA A 46 -12.11 -9.24 25.99
C ALA A 46 -11.20 -8.45 26.93
N ARG A 47 -11.32 -7.11 26.95
CA ARG A 47 -10.55 -6.25 27.85
C ARG A 47 -10.90 -6.49 29.32
N GLN A 48 -12.17 -6.69 29.68
CA GLN A 48 -12.56 -7.04 31.06
C GLN A 48 -12.05 -8.41 31.48
N LYS A 49 -12.09 -9.40 30.58
CA LYS A 49 -11.55 -10.74 30.84
C LYS A 49 -10.05 -10.69 31.07
N GLN A 50 -9.31 -9.93 30.26
CA GLN A 50 -7.87 -9.73 30.42
C GLN A 50 -7.53 -9.03 31.75
N ILE A 51 -8.28 -7.98 32.12
CA ILE A 51 -8.11 -7.31 33.43
C ILE A 51 -8.36 -8.27 34.59
N GLN A 52 -9.37 -9.14 34.49
CA GLN A 52 -9.68 -10.13 35.51
C GLN A 52 -8.57 -11.19 35.63
N GLU A 53 -8.07 -11.68 34.50
CA GLU A 53 -6.96 -12.65 34.45
C GLU A 53 -5.67 -12.05 35.02
N ASP A 54 -5.36 -10.79 34.70
CA ASP A 54 -4.20 -10.08 35.25
C ASP A 54 -4.35 -9.84 36.77
N TRP A 55 -5.56 -9.57 37.25
CA TRP A 55 -5.83 -9.41 38.68
C TRP A 55 -5.66 -10.73 39.45
N GLU A 56 -6.19 -11.84 38.91
CA GLU A 56 -6.02 -13.18 39.49
C GLU A 56 -4.55 -13.62 39.50
N LEU A 57 -3.80 -13.28 38.45
CA LEU A 57 -2.37 -13.55 38.38
C LEU A 57 -1.60 -12.75 39.43
N ALA A 58 -1.91 -11.46 39.60
CA ALA A 58 -1.30 -10.62 40.62
C ALA A 58 -1.60 -11.13 42.04
N GLU A 59 -2.83 -11.58 42.30
CA GLU A 59 -3.22 -12.14 43.60
C GLU A 59 -2.47 -13.46 43.87
N ARG A 60 -2.26 -14.30 42.85
CA ARG A 60 -1.49 -15.54 42.98
C ARG A 60 -0.02 -15.27 43.27
N LEU A 61 0.59 -14.33 42.55
CA LEU A 61 1.98 -13.93 42.78
C LEU A 61 2.17 -13.34 44.18
N GLN A 62 1.21 -12.58 44.67
CA GLN A 62 1.27 -12.01 46.02
C GLN A 62 1.13 -13.08 47.11
N ARG A 63 0.28 -14.10 46.91
CA ARG A 63 0.23 -15.26 47.82
C ARG A 63 1.53 -16.06 47.80
N GLU A 64 2.11 -16.29 46.63
CA GLU A 64 3.41 -16.96 46.51
C GLU A 64 4.53 -16.16 47.21
N GLU A 65 4.51 -14.83 47.12
CA GLU A 65 5.46 -13.94 47.82
C GLU A 65 5.26 -13.98 49.34
N GLU A 66 4.02 -13.95 49.82
CA GLU A 66 3.69 -14.08 51.25
C GLU A 66 4.04 -15.46 51.81
N GLU A 67 3.84 -16.54 51.04
CA GLU A 67 4.23 -17.91 51.40
C GLU A 67 5.76 -18.08 51.39
N ALA A 68 6.47 -17.48 50.42
CA ALA A 68 7.93 -17.41 50.41
C ALA A 68 8.47 -16.63 51.61
N TYR A 69 7.80 -15.53 51.98
CA TYR A 69 8.14 -14.74 53.17
C TYR A 69 7.86 -15.50 54.47
N ALA A 70 6.73 -16.19 54.58
CA ALA A 70 6.38 -16.99 55.76
C ALA A 70 7.25 -18.25 55.92
N SER A 71 7.60 -18.92 54.82
CA SER A 71 8.50 -20.07 54.83
C SER A 71 9.93 -19.69 55.24
N SER A 72 10.40 -18.49 54.88
CA SER A 72 11.68 -17.94 55.34
C SER A 72 11.75 -17.64 56.84
N HIS A 73 10.61 -17.53 57.53
CA HIS A 73 10.51 -17.24 58.96
C HIS A 73 10.26 -18.48 59.85
N SER A 74 10.02 -19.65 59.25
CA SER A 74 9.67 -20.89 59.97
C SER A 74 10.84 -21.85 60.20
N THR A 75 12.02 -21.58 59.65
CA THR A 75 13.24 -22.37 59.89
C THR A 75 14.36 -21.52 60.48
N GLN A 76 14.75 -21.89 61.71
CA GLN A 76 15.91 -21.47 62.50
C GLN A 76 15.71 -20.30 63.47
N GLY A 77 15.37 -20.67 64.71
CA GLY A 77 15.89 -19.97 65.87
C GLY A 77 17.39 -20.25 66.02
N ALA A 78 18.23 -19.21 65.89
CA ALA A 78 19.45 -19.00 66.66
C ALA A 78 20.06 -17.63 66.32
N GLN A 79 20.23 -16.81 67.36
CA GLN A 79 21.05 -15.59 67.47
C GLN A 79 20.55 -14.30 66.79
N SER A 80 19.87 -13.50 67.62
CA SER A 80 19.70 -12.05 67.52
C SER A 80 21.03 -11.31 67.34
N LEU A 81 21.16 -10.53 66.26
CA LEU A 81 21.94 -9.29 66.24
C LEU A 81 21.22 -8.23 65.41
N THR A 82 20.77 -7.20 66.12
CA THR A 82 20.17 -5.96 65.63
C THR A 82 21.16 -5.13 64.81
N PHE A 83 20.80 -4.78 63.57
CA PHE A 83 21.54 -3.78 62.77
C PHE A 83 20.64 -2.59 62.43
N SER A 84 20.26 -1.83 63.46
CA SER A 84 19.53 -0.55 63.36
C SER A 84 20.45 0.61 63.75
N LYS A 85 21.62 0.71 63.08
CA LYS A 85 22.61 1.75 63.41
C LYS A 85 23.59 2.06 62.27
N PHE A 86 23.11 2.45 61.09
CA PHE A 86 23.97 3.17 60.14
C PHE A 86 23.22 4.05 59.13
N GLU A 87 22.24 4.84 59.58
CA GLU A 87 21.73 6.00 58.82
C GLU A 87 21.53 7.18 59.76
N GLU A 88 22.61 7.88 60.10
CA GLU A 88 22.62 9.33 60.37
C GLU A 88 24.02 9.76 60.85
N LYS A 89 24.86 10.21 59.91
CA LYS A 89 25.84 11.32 60.05
C LYS A 89 26.89 11.25 58.95
N LYS A 90 26.64 11.93 57.83
CA LYS A 90 27.63 12.83 57.19
C LYS A 90 26.98 13.62 56.05
N THR A 91 26.40 14.75 56.41
CA THR A 91 26.33 15.92 55.54
C THR A 91 27.52 16.84 55.86
N ASN A 92 28.04 17.53 54.83
CA ASN A 92 29.10 18.57 54.84
C ASN A 92 30.53 18.14 55.23
N GLU A 93 31.50 18.27 54.31
CA GLU A 93 32.19 19.54 54.01
C GLU A 93 33.47 19.32 53.18
N LYS A 94 33.73 20.33 52.35
CA LYS A 94 34.79 20.54 51.35
C LYS A 94 36.23 20.41 51.87
N THR A 95 37.15 20.14 50.95
CA THR A 95 38.37 20.90 50.53
C THR A 95 39.38 19.91 49.91
N ARG A 96 40.32 20.21 49.01
CA ARG A 96 40.69 21.27 48.06
C ARG A 96 41.80 20.66 47.16
N LYS A 97 41.76 20.94 45.86
CA LYS A 97 42.84 21.06 44.85
C LYS A 97 44.28 20.64 45.23
N VAL A 98 44.96 19.90 44.33
CA VAL A 98 46.25 20.30 43.71
C VAL A 98 46.37 19.75 42.27
N ILE A 99 46.83 20.64 41.38
CA ILE A 99 47.27 20.48 39.99
C ILE A 99 48.72 20.00 39.98
N THR A 100 49.17 19.08 39.11
CA THR A 100 50.42 19.26 38.32
C THR A 100 50.79 18.14 37.31
N VAL A 101 51.18 18.61 36.10
CA VAL A 101 52.07 18.08 35.02
C VAL A 101 51.83 16.67 34.42
N LYS A 102 51.42 16.51 33.15
CA LYS A 102 52.04 16.74 31.81
C LYS A 102 52.88 15.55 31.30
N LYS A 103 52.40 14.99 30.17
CA LYS A 103 53.09 14.39 29.00
C LYS A 103 54.29 13.45 29.23
N PHE A 104 54.26 12.27 28.61
CA PHE A 104 55.24 11.61 27.69
C PHE A 104 54.59 10.25 27.36
N PHE A 105 54.29 9.80 26.14
CA PHE A 105 55.08 9.74 24.92
C PHE A 105 54.17 9.80 23.68
N SER A 106 54.50 10.71 22.76
CA SER A 106 54.31 10.53 21.33
C SER A 106 55.62 9.99 20.76
N ALA A 107 55.59 8.92 19.96
CA ALA A 107 56.67 8.60 19.04
C ALA A 107 56.09 8.46 17.63
N SER A 108 56.60 9.34 16.77
CA SER A 108 56.40 9.43 15.34
C SER A 108 57.23 8.34 14.64
N SER A 109 56.78 7.85 13.48
CA SER A 109 57.72 7.56 12.39
C SER A 109 57.15 8.04 11.05
N ARG A 110 57.99 8.79 10.35
CA ARG A 110 57.88 9.23 8.96
C ARG A 110 58.82 8.36 8.12
N THR A 111 58.42 8.03 6.89
CA THR A 111 59.25 7.99 5.66
C THR A 111 58.28 7.81 4.47
N GLY A 112 58.08 8.77 3.56
CA GLY A 112 58.80 9.00 2.29
C GLY A 112 57.90 8.53 1.12
N THR A 113 57.57 9.25 0.04
CA THR A 113 58.40 10.04 -0.91
C THR A 113 57.53 10.96 -1.81
N LYS A 114 58.19 11.99 -2.39
CA LYS A 114 57.68 13.14 -3.16
C LYS A 114 57.36 12.86 -4.65
N LYS A 115 56.48 13.68 -5.26
CA LYS A 115 56.64 14.45 -6.54
C LYS A 115 55.35 15.29 -6.76
N VAL A 116 55.32 16.58 -6.44
CA VAL A 116 55.61 17.76 -7.28
C VAL A 116 54.89 17.78 -8.64
N LEU A 117 53.82 18.60 -8.73
CA LEU A 117 53.66 19.57 -9.81
C LEU A 117 52.77 20.73 -9.34
N THR A 118 53.24 21.92 -9.67
CA THR A 118 52.92 23.26 -9.19
C THR A 118 51.76 23.91 -9.95
N GLY A 119 50.96 24.73 -9.26
CA GLY A 119 49.91 25.54 -9.90
C GLY A 119 49.20 26.57 -9.00
N LYS A 120 49.95 27.53 -8.45
CA LYS A 120 49.62 28.98 -8.31
C LYS A 120 48.22 29.40 -7.78
N LEU A 121 48.16 29.87 -6.52
CA LEU A 121 47.70 31.24 -6.13
C LEU A 121 47.76 31.45 -4.60
N ARG A 122 48.54 32.46 -4.18
CA ARG A 122 48.54 33.19 -2.88
C ARG A 122 47.41 34.25 -2.93
N GLU A 123 46.84 34.86 -1.89
CA GLU A 123 46.87 34.82 -0.41
C GLU A 123 45.70 35.74 0.03
N ILE A 124 45.10 35.54 1.22
CA ILE A 124 44.85 36.54 2.30
C ILE A 124 43.73 36.05 3.28
N GLN A 125 44.20 35.77 4.50
CA GLN A 125 43.66 35.97 5.86
C GLN A 125 42.28 35.43 6.32
N ASP A 126 42.42 34.48 7.25
CA ASP A 126 41.67 34.22 8.49
C ASP A 126 40.54 35.17 8.90
N VAL A 127 39.32 34.61 9.01
CA VAL A 127 38.42 34.86 10.15
C VAL A 127 37.89 33.50 10.62
N ARG A 128 38.33 33.08 11.82
CA ARG A 128 37.78 31.91 12.52
C ARG A 128 36.35 32.24 12.98
N THR A 129 35.36 31.59 12.39
CA THR A 129 34.02 31.45 12.98
C THR A 129 33.87 30.06 13.61
N PRO A 130 33.42 29.96 14.87
CA PRO A 130 33.25 28.68 15.55
C PRO A 130 32.11 27.90 14.90
N SER A 131 32.38 26.65 14.53
CA SER A 131 31.39 25.71 14.02
C SER A 131 30.22 25.60 15.02
N PRO A 132 28.96 25.81 14.59
CA PRO A 132 27.84 25.52 15.47
C PRO A 132 27.68 24.00 15.51
N SER A 133 27.86 23.45 16.71
CA SER A 133 27.29 22.17 17.10
C SER A 133 25.82 22.12 16.63
N ILE A 134 25.49 21.16 15.76
CA ILE A 134 24.13 20.90 15.31
C ILE A 134 23.34 20.42 16.53
N ASN A 135 22.80 21.37 17.28
CA ASN A 135 21.71 21.14 18.21
C ASN A 135 20.50 20.85 17.33
N ARG A 136 19.98 19.62 17.37
CA ARG A 136 18.84 19.16 16.55
C ARG A 136 17.64 20.06 16.86
N GLN A 137 17.42 21.08 16.03
CA GLN A 137 16.34 22.05 16.23
C GLN A 137 15.00 21.31 16.16
N VAL A 138 14.13 21.58 17.15
CA VAL A 138 12.76 21.10 17.16
C VAL A 138 12.06 21.66 15.91
N SER A 139 11.24 20.86 15.22
CA SER A 139 10.61 21.35 13.98
C SER A 139 9.72 22.55 14.28
N ILE A 140 9.69 23.54 13.37
CA ILE A 140 8.87 24.78 13.51
C ILE A 140 7.41 24.45 13.89
N GLU A 141 6.86 23.41 13.28
CA GLU A 141 5.51 22.91 13.56
C GLU A 141 5.35 22.33 14.97
N THR A 142 6.36 21.62 15.48
CA THR A 142 6.38 21.09 16.84
C THR A 142 6.48 22.22 17.87
N ASP A 143 7.25 23.26 17.58
CA ASP A 143 7.33 24.46 18.41
C ASP A 143 6.01 25.23 18.43
N ARG A 144 5.36 25.36 17.27
CA ARG A 144 4.02 25.97 17.17
C ARG A 144 2.99 25.18 17.99
N ALA A 145 2.91 23.86 17.80
CA ALA A 145 2.02 22.99 18.56
C ALA A 145 2.31 23.06 20.08
N SER A 146 3.57 23.17 20.47
CA SER A 146 3.96 23.32 21.87
C SER A 146 3.51 24.66 22.47
N LYS A 147 3.63 25.76 21.71
CA LYS A 147 3.16 27.10 22.14
C LYS A 147 1.64 27.13 22.28
N GLU A 148 0.91 26.67 21.28
CA GLU A 148 -0.55 26.58 21.29
C GLU A 148 -1.04 25.72 22.45
N PHE A 149 -0.37 24.60 22.71
CA PHE A 149 -0.73 23.70 23.82
C PHE A 149 -0.50 24.35 25.19
N ILE A 150 0.64 25.01 25.40
CA ILE A 150 0.92 25.73 26.65
C ILE A 150 -0.07 26.87 26.86
N GLU A 151 -0.40 27.62 25.79
CA GLU A 151 -1.38 28.69 25.84
C GLU A 151 -2.78 28.17 26.19
N PHE A 152 -3.22 27.08 25.57
CA PHE A 152 -4.47 26.41 25.93
C PHE A 152 -4.48 25.98 27.41
N LEU A 153 -3.41 25.34 27.89
CA LEU A 153 -3.35 24.85 29.27
C LEU A 153 -3.33 25.95 30.32
N LYS A 154 -2.91 27.18 29.98
CA LYS A 154 -3.02 28.34 30.89
C LYS A 154 -4.47 28.62 31.28
N THR A 155 -5.44 28.32 30.42
CA THR A 155 -6.87 28.49 30.76
C THR A 155 -7.33 27.55 31.87
N TYR A 156 -6.59 26.46 32.15
CA TYR A 156 -6.87 25.47 33.18
C TYR A 156 -5.95 25.58 34.41
N GLN A 157 -5.09 26.60 34.51
CA GLN A 157 -4.27 26.91 35.69
C GLN A 157 -3.47 25.69 36.22
N LYS A 158 -3.60 25.34 37.52
CA LYS A 158 -2.91 24.21 38.17
C LYS A 158 -3.20 22.86 37.49
N PRO A 159 -4.47 22.49 37.22
CA PRO A 159 -4.80 21.36 36.37
C PRO A 159 -4.03 21.32 35.05
N GLY A 160 -4.02 22.42 34.30
CA GLY A 160 -3.32 22.50 33.01
C GLY A 160 -1.83 22.14 33.12
N GLN A 161 -1.16 22.58 34.18
CA GLN A 161 0.24 22.27 34.44
C GLN A 161 0.49 20.77 34.70
N ASP A 162 -0.44 20.10 35.38
CA ASP A 162 -0.35 18.66 35.66
C ASP A 162 -0.50 17.83 34.37
N ILE A 163 -1.43 18.20 33.47
CA ILE A 163 -1.54 17.57 32.13
C ILE A 163 -0.26 17.77 31.35
N TYR A 164 0.31 18.98 31.35
CA TYR A 164 1.54 19.25 30.64
C TYR A 164 2.69 18.35 31.13
N LYS A 165 2.81 18.20 32.45
CA LYS A 165 3.81 17.32 33.06
C LYS A 165 3.58 15.85 32.70
N GLN A 166 2.34 15.38 32.72
CA GLN A 166 1.99 14.02 32.29
C GLN A 166 2.30 13.77 30.81
N CYS A 167 1.98 14.71 29.93
CA CYS A 167 2.31 14.62 28.51
C CYS A 167 3.83 14.56 28.29
N LYS A 168 4.63 15.32 29.05
CA LYS A 168 6.09 15.25 28.99
C LYS A 168 6.64 13.90 29.42
N ILE A 169 6.20 13.40 30.59
CA ILE A 169 6.61 12.10 31.11
C ILE A 169 6.24 10.99 30.11
N PHE A 170 5.03 11.06 29.52
CA PHE A 170 4.60 10.13 28.49
C PHE A 170 5.51 10.17 27.26
N LEU A 171 5.85 11.37 26.75
CA LEU A 171 6.75 11.51 25.60
C LEU A 171 8.16 10.98 25.89
N GLU A 172 8.67 11.17 27.11
CA GLU A 172 9.95 10.60 27.55
C GLU A 172 9.89 9.07 27.63
N ALA A 173 8.81 8.52 28.17
CA ALA A 173 8.58 7.06 28.19
C ALA A 173 8.48 6.47 26.78
N MET A 174 7.75 7.12 25.86
CA MET A 174 7.67 6.71 24.46
C MET A 174 9.04 6.75 23.77
N HIS A 175 9.91 7.70 24.12
CA HIS A 175 11.26 7.74 23.58
C HIS A 175 12.13 6.57 24.03
N GLN A 176 11.97 6.12 25.29
CA GLN A 176 12.64 4.93 25.81
C GLN A 176 12.09 3.65 25.19
N LYS A 177 10.78 3.61 24.91
CA LYS A 177 10.06 2.48 24.31
C LYS A 177 10.10 2.44 22.78
N ARG A 178 10.94 3.23 22.12
CA ARG A 178 10.98 3.34 20.65
C ARG A 178 11.35 2.04 19.92
N GLU A 179 12.03 1.13 20.61
CA GLU A 179 12.52 -0.15 20.06
C GLU A 179 11.50 -1.29 20.26
N LEU A 180 10.42 -1.03 20.99
CA LEU A 180 9.30 -1.97 21.15
C LEU A 180 8.46 -2.05 19.88
N SER A 181 7.62 -3.08 19.80
CA SER A 181 6.68 -3.26 18.68
C SER A 181 5.74 -2.07 18.54
N ILE A 182 5.19 -1.86 17.34
CA ILE A 182 4.28 -0.74 17.11
C ILE A 182 2.95 -0.95 17.87
N GLU A 183 2.58 -2.21 18.10
CA GLU A 183 1.42 -2.64 18.88
C GLU A 183 1.59 -2.22 20.35
N GLU A 184 2.73 -2.51 20.99
CA GLU A 184 3.01 -2.08 22.37
C GLU A 184 3.08 -0.55 22.50
N GLN A 185 3.64 0.13 21.49
CA GLN A 185 3.66 1.59 21.45
C GLN A 185 2.25 2.17 21.31
N SER A 186 1.39 1.52 20.52
CA SER A 186 -0.02 1.85 20.37
C SER A 186 -0.76 1.67 21.69
N GLU A 187 -0.63 0.51 22.35
CA GLU A 187 -1.22 0.23 23.67
C GLU A 187 -0.81 1.27 24.71
N CYS A 188 0.48 1.62 24.77
CA CYS A 188 0.96 2.66 25.69
C CYS A 188 0.31 4.03 25.42
N ALA A 189 0.06 4.38 24.16
CA ALA A 189 -0.64 5.61 23.80
C ALA A 189 -2.12 5.56 24.16
N GLN A 190 -2.78 4.42 23.95
CA GLN A 190 -4.19 4.21 24.27
C GLN A 190 -4.44 4.24 25.78
N ASP A 191 -3.58 3.58 26.57
CA ASP A 191 -3.63 3.63 28.02
C ASP A 191 -3.38 5.05 28.53
N PHE A 192 -2.46 5.80 27.91
CA PHE A 192 -2.26 7.20 28.24
C PHE A 192 -3.54 8.02 28.01
N TYR A 193 -4.22 7.86 26.87
CA TYR A 193 -5.48 8.57 26.61
C TYR A 193 -6.56 8.22 27.62
N GLN A 194 -6.74 6.94 27.94
CA GLN A 194 -7.73 6.50 28.91
C GLN A 194 -7.43 7.07 30.30
N ASN A 195 -6.19 6.95 30.76
CA ASN A 195 -5.75 7.44 32.07
C ASN A 195 -5.93 8.96 32.22
N VAL A 196 -5.63 9.73 31.17
CA VAL A 196 -5.76 11.19 31.20
C VAL A 196 -7.23 11.59 31.16
N ALA A 197 -8.05 10.94 30.34
CA ALA A 197 -9.49 11.19 30.26
C ALA A 197 -10.20 10.90 31.60
N GLU A 198 -9.89 9.78 32.25
CA GLU A 198 -10.45 9.43 33.56
C GLU A 198 -10.02 10.43 34.65
N LYS A 199 -8.74 10.83 34.67
CA LYS A 199 -8.25 11.85 35.62
C LYS A 199 -8.94 13.20 35.40
N LEU A 200 -9.13 13.62 34.16
CA LEU A 200 -9.87 14.84 33.80
C LEU A 200 -11.31 14.80 34.32
N GLN A 201 -11.98 13.66 34.18
CA GLN A 201 -13.39 13.51 34.53
C GLN A 201 -13.62 13.37 36.05
N ILE A 202 -12.86 12.50 36.71
CA ILE A 202 -13.01 12.20 38.15
C ILE A 202 -12.43 13.33 39.00
N ARG A 203 -11.20 13.75 38.68
CA ARG A 203 -10.39 14.56 39.60
C ARG A 203 -10.67 16.05 39.46
N TRP A 204 -11.08 16.50 38.28
CA TRP A 204 -11.25 17.92 37.98
C TRP A 204 -12.71 18.34 37.74
N LYS A 205 -13.66 17.39 37.78
CA LYS A 205 -15.10 17.63 37.59
C LYS A 205 -15.38 18.52 36.36
N VAL A 206 -14.60 18.33 35.30
CA VAL A 206 -14.72 19.10 34.06
C VAL A 206 -15.92 18.58 33.27
N SER A 207 -16.66 19.47 32.62
CA SER A 207 -17.78 19.06 31.76
C SER A 207 -17.28 18.16 30.61
N PRO A 208 -18.08 17.18 30.15
CA PRO A 208 -17.64 16.23 29.12
C PRO A 208 -17.18 16.92 27.83
N GLU A 209 -17.82 18.00 27.41
CA GLU A 209 -17.41 18.80 26.24
C GLU A 209 -16.02 19.44 26.38
N LYS A 210 -15.67 19.87 27.60
CA LYS A 210 -14.34 20.44 27.88
C LYS A 210 -13.28 19.34 27.97
N VAL A 211 -13.66 18.14 28.42
CA VAL A 211 -12.77 16.97 28.39
C VAL A 211 -12.43 16.61 26.94
N GLU A 212 -13.43 16.56 26.05
CA GLU A 212 -13.19 16.27 24.63
C GLU A 212 -12.23 17.29 23.99
N LYS A 213 -12.47 18.59 24.20
CA LYS A 213 -11.56 19.65 23.71
C LYS A 213 -10.16 19.55 24.30
N ALA A 214 -10.02 19.18 25.56
CA ALA A 214 -8.71 19.00 26.18
C ALA A 214 -7.98 17.79 25.59
N MET A 215 -8.67 16.66 25.41
CA MET A 215 -8.13 15.45 24.78
C MET A 215 -7.68 15.71 23.35
N ASP A 216 -8.41 16.54 22.61
CA ASP A 216 -8.01 16.94 21.26
C ASP A 216 -6.69 17.72 21.23
N HIS A 217 -6.52 18.65 22.16
CA HIS A 217 -5.27 19.41 22.29
C HIS A 217 -4.10 18.52 22.75
N ILE A 218 -4.38 17.53 23.60
CA ILE A 218 -3.40 16.51 24.03
C ILE A 218 -2.97 15.67 22.84
N GLU A 219 -3.91 15.11 22.06
CA GLU A 219 -3.62 14.34 20.85
C GLU A 219 -2.79 15.17 19.86
N LYS A 220 -3.20 16.43 19.60
CA LYS A 220 -2.46 17.35 18.72
C LYS A 220 -1.01 17.52 19.17
N TYR A 221 -0.80 17.79 20.47
CA TYR A 221 0.54 18.01 21.02
C TYR A 221 1.41 16.75 20.96
N VAL A 222 0.87 15.62 21.41
CA VAL A 222 1.59 14.33 21.49
C VAL A 222 1.90 13.81 20.09
N MET A 223 0.90 13.74 19.21
CA MET A 223 1.06 13.14 17.89
C MET A 223 1.92 13.98 16.95
N THR A 224 1.91 15.31 17.07
CA THR A 224 2.86 16.16 16.31
C THR A 224 4.32 15.81 16.60
N ARG A 225 4.62 15.41 17.85
CA ARG A 225 5.99 15.04 18.29
C ARG A 225 6.34 13.59 17.96
N LEU A 226 5.38 12.69 18.11
CA LEU A 226 5.58 11.25 17.89
C LEU A 226 5.51 10.85 16.41
N TYR A 227 4.84 11.63 15.55
CA TYR A 227 4.58 11.29 14.14
C TYR A 227 5.82 10.74 13.41
N LYS A 228 6.98 11.39 13.56
CA LYS A 228 8.25 10.97 12.92
C LYS A 228 8.79 9.60 13.36
N TYR A 229 8.27 9.03 14.44
CA TYR A 229 8.71 7.76 15.00
C TYR A 229 7.66 6.67 14.81
N VAL A 230 6.37 7.03 14.84
CA VAL A 230 5.27 6.06 14.84
C VAL A 230 4.50 5.96 13.52
N PHE A 231 4.70 6.91 12.59
CA PHE A 231 4.08 6.86 11.27
C PHE A 231 4.98 6.09 10.29
N CYS A 232 4.44 5.04 9.67
CA CYS A 232 5.16 4.14 8.76
C CYS A 232 6.53 3.68 9.34
N PRO A 233 6.53 2.98 10.49
CA PRO A 233 7.79 2.53 11.10
C PRO A 233 8.50 1.51 10.21
N GLU A 234 9.83 1.60 10.12
CA GLU A 234 10.65 0.65 9.34
C GLU A 234 10.55 -0.80 9.84
N THR A 235 10.07 -0.99 11.08
CA THR A 235 9.87 -2.31 11.70
C THR A 235 8.58 -3.00 11.24
N THR A 236 7.67 -2.31 10.54
CA THR A 236 6.39 -2.87 10.10
C THR A 236 6.36 -3.10 8.59
N GLU A 237 5.32 -3.79 8.12
CA GLU A 237 5.08 -3.96 6.67
C GLU A 237 4.22 -2.86 6.05
N ASP A 238 4.05 -1.71 6.74
CA ASP A 238 3.15 -0.66 6.30
C ASP A 238 3.58 -0.08 4.93
N GLU A 239 4.88 0.16 4.73
CA GLU A 239 5.42 0.62 3.43
C GLU A 239 5.17 -0.39 2.31
N LYS A 240 5.36 -1.69 2.58
CA LYS A 240 5.09 -2.74 1.59
C LYS A 240 3.63 -2.74 1.18
N LYS A 241 2.72 -2.65 2.15
CA LYS A 241 1.27 -2.58 1.92
C LYS A 241 0.88 -1.32 1.15
N ASP A 242 1.48 -0.18 1.46
CA ASP A 242 1.30 1.06 0.71
C ASP A 242 1.65 0.88 -0.77
N LEU A 243 2.80 0.27 -1.06
CA LEU A 243 3.23 0.02 -2.43
C LEU A 243 2.32 -0.96 -3.17
N VAL A 244 1.84 -2.01 -2.50
CA VAL A 244 0.91 -2.99 -3.06
C VAL A 244 -0.42 -2.31 -3.42
N VAL A 245 -1.03 -1.58 -2.48
CA VAL A 245 -2.30 -0.87 -2.72
C VAL A 245 -2.14 0.22 -3.78
N GLN A 246 -1.04 0.97 -3.77
CA GLN A 246 -0.79 1.99 -4.78
C GLN A 246 -0.67 1.40 -6.19
N LYS A 247 0.07 0.29 -6.34
CA LYS A 247 0.20 -0.44 -7.62
C LYS A 247 -1.15 -1.00 -8.06
N ARG A 248 -1.92 -1.54 -7.11
CA ARG A 248 -3.25 -2.08 -7.35
C ARG A 248 -4.22 -1.01 -7.86
N ILE A 249 -4.32 0.14 -7.19
CA ILE A 249 -5.15 1.26 -7.64
C ILE A 249 -4.71 1.74 -9.02
N ARG A 250 -3.39 1.84 -9.25
CA ARG A 250 -2.85 2.23 -10.56
C ARG A 250 -3.27 1.26 -11.67
N ALA A 251 -3.26 -0.05 -11.43
CA ALA A 251 -3.69 -1.04 -12.41
C ALA A 251 -5.20 -0.97 -12.73
N LEU A 252 -6.01 -0.47 -11.79
CA LEU A 252 -7.46 -0.29 -11.92
C LEU A 252 -7.86 1.09 -12.46
N HIS A 253 -6.93 1.84 -13.08
CA HIS A 253 -7.21 3.19 -13.60
C HIS A 253 -8.33 3.23 -14.66
N TRP A 254 -8.59 2.09 -15.32
CA TRP A 254 -9.57 1.93 -16.39
C TRP A 254 -11.01 1.87 -15.87
N VAL A 255 -11.23 1.58 -14.58
CA VAL A 255 -12.56 1.45 -14.00
C VAL A 255 -13.36 2.75 -14.15
N THR A 256 -14.60 2.63 -14.64
CA THR A 256 -15.50 3.76 -14.90
C THR A 256 -16.58 3.88 -13.80
N PRO A 257 -17.19 5.08 -13.64
CA PRO A 257 -18.33 5.26 -12.72
C PRO A 257 -19.47 4.28 -13.00
N GLN A 258 -19.73 3.94 -14.26
CA GLN A 258 -20.82 3.07 -14.68
C GLN A 258 -20.61 1.62 -14.22
N MET A 259 -19.38 1.12 -14.26
CA MET A 259 -19.04 -0.24 -13.79
C MET A 259 -19.30 -0.41 -12.29
N LEU A 260 -19.06 0.65 -11.52
CA LEU A 260 -19.30 0.69 -10.07
C LEU A 260 -20.73 1.15 -9.70
N CYS A 261 -21.59 1.42 -10.69
CA CYS A 261 -22.94 1.95 -10.47
C CYS A 261 -22.94 3.27 -9.65
N VAL A 262 -21.94 4.13 -9.86
CA VAL A 262 -21.78 5.39 -9.13
C VAL A 262 -22.83 6.40 -9.59
N PRO A 263 -23.68 6.94 -8.69
CA PRO A 263 -24.73 7.88 -9.04
C PRO A 263 -24.20 9.33 -9.08
N VAL A 264 -23.12 9.55 -9.83
CA VAL A 264 -22.47 10.86 -9.99
C VAL A 264 -22.32 11.14 -11.48
N ASN A 265 -22.83 12.28 -11.93
CA ASN A 265 -22.66 12.71 -13.31
C ASN A 265 -21.60 13.82 -13.39
N GLU A 266 -20.37 13.44 -13.74
CA GLU A 266 -19.24 14.35 -13.91
C GLU A 266 -19.36 15.29 -15.12
N GLU A 267 -20.35 15.11 -15.99
CA GLU A 267 -20.63 16.06 -17.09
C GLU A 267 -21.15 17.41 -16.56
N ILE A 268 -21.74 17.41 -15.36
CA ILE A 268 -22.18 18.63 -14.69
C ILE A 268 -20.94 19.31 -14.06
N PRO A 269 -20.59 20.56 -14.44
CA PRO A 269 -19.39 21.22 -13.94
C PRO A 269 -19.30 21.32 -12.41
N GLU A 270 -20.43 21.60 -11.74
CA GLU A 270 -20.50 21.68 -10.28
C GLU A 270 -20.19 20.34 -9.61
N VAL A 271 -20.67 19.23 -10.19
CA VAL A 271 -20.42 17.87 -9.70
C VAL A 271 -18.95 17.51 -9.91
N SER A 272 -18.39 17.85 -11.08
CA SER A 272 -16.96 17.66 -11.37
C SER A 272 -16.08 18.41 -10.36
N GLU A 273 -16.42 19.66 -10.01
CA GLU A 273 -15.72 20.43 -8.98
C GLU A 273 -15.79 19.76 -7.60
N MET A 274 -16.95 19.22 -7.22
CA MET A 274 -17.09 18.48 -5.95
C MET A 274 -16.25 17.20 -5.94
N VAL A 275 -16.18 16.47 -7.06
CA VAL A 275 -15.33 15.29 -7.21
C VAL A 275 -13.85 15.66 -7.05
N VAL A 276 -13.39 16.74 -7.68
CA VAL A 276 -12.01 17.24 -7.53
C VAL A 276 -11.71 17.65 -6.08
N LYS A 277 -12.65 18.30 -5.40
CA LYS A 277 -12.50 18.64 -3.97
C LYS A 277 -12.45 17.41 -3.08
N ALA A 278 -13.25 16.38 -3.37
CA ALA A 278 -13.20 15.10 -2.65
C ALA A 278 -11.84 14.41 -2.83
N ILE A 279 -11.34 14.33 -4.07
CA ILE A 279 -10.01 13.79 -4.39
C ILE A 279 -8.92 14.57 -3.66
N THR A 280 -8.98 15.91 -3.68
CA THR A 280 -8.02 16.76 -2.98
C THR A 280 -8.04 16.50 -1.47
N GLY A 281 -9.24 16.39 -0.88
CA GLY A 281 -9.42 16.09 0.54
C GLY A 281 -8.77 14.77 0.96
N ILE A 282 -8.95 13.69 0.18
CA ILE A 282 -8.35 12.38 0.52
C ILE A 282 -6.82 12.38 0.30
N ILE A 283 -6.31 13.11 -0.70
CA ILE A 283 -4.85 13.26 -0.91
C ILE A 283 -4.22 14.07 0.23
N GLU A 284 -4.88 15.15 0.66
CA GLU A 284 -4.40 16.01 1.74
C GLU A 284 -4.29 15.30 3.09
N MET A 285 -5.00 14.18 3.29
CA MET A 285 -4.91 13.37 4.51
C MET A 285 -3.45 13.05 4.89
N ASP A 286 -2.62 12.70 3.91
CA ASP A 286 -1.23 12.32 4.15
C ASP A 286 -0.36 13.50 4.65
N SER A 287 -0.74 14.73 4.29
CA SER A 287 -0.04 15.95 4.71
C SER A 287 -0.24 16.29 6.19
N LYS A 288 -1.29 15.77 6.83
CA LYS A 288 -1.60 16.04 8.24
C LYS A 288 -0.81 15.10 9.15
N ARG A 289 -0.36 15.58 10.31
CA ARG A 289 0.36 14.73 11.29
C ARG A 289 -0.55 14.15 12.37
N VAL A 290 -1.61 14.87 12.72
CA VAL A 290 -2.48 14.50 13.84
C VAL A 290 -3.61 13.59 13.33
N PRO A 291 -3.92 12.47 14.02
CA PRO A 291 -5.01 11.57 13.62
C PRO A 291 -6.35 12.28 13.43
N ARG A 292 -6.73 13.18 14.34
CA ARG A 292 -7.92 14.05 14.18
C ARG A 292 -7.94 14.82 12.86
N ASP A 293 -6.83 15.46 12.49
CA ASP A 293 -6.77 16.26 11.26
C ASP A 293 -6.85 15.37 10.01
N LYS A 294 -6.30 14.14 10.08
CA LYS A 294 -6.47 13.12 9.04
C LYS A 294 -7.93 12.68 8.90
N LEU A 295 -8.62 12.45 10.02
CA LEU A 295 -10.06 12.15 10.02
C LEU A 295 -10.88 13.32 9.45
N ALA A 296 -10.53 14.56 9.78
CA ALA A 296 -11.18 15.73 9.21
C ALA A 296 -11.07 15.80 7.68
N CYS A 297 -9.92 15.41 7.10
CA CYS A 297 -9.75 15.25 5.65
C CYS A 297 -10.70 14.19 5.07
N ILE A 298 -10.85 13.04 5.73
CA ILE A 298 -11.77 11.96 5.32
C ILE A 298 -13.23 12.43 5.39
N THR A 299 -13.59 13.12 6.47
CA THR A 299 -14.92 13.70 6.67
C THR A 299 -15.23 14.76 5.62
N GLN A 300 -14.27 15.64 5.31
CA GLN A 300 -14.44 16.66 4.27
C GLN A 300 -14.57 16.04 2.87
N CYS A 301 -13.75 15.04 2.56
CA CYS A 301 -13.90 14.24 1.33
C CYS A 301 -15.30 13.64 1.21
N SER A 302 -15.79 13.02 2.28
CA SER A 302 -17.11 12.40 2.33
C SER A 302 -18.23 13.43 2.14
N LYS A 303 -18.14 14.61 2.77
CA LYS A 303 -19.10 15.71 2.59
C LYS A 303 -19.15 16.20 1.14
N HIS A 304 -18.00 16.29 0.46
CA HIS A 304 -17.96 16.61 -0.97
C HIS A 304 -18.61 15.52 -1.83
N ILE A 305 -18.43 14.24 -1.48
CA ILE A 305 -19.13 13.12 -2.12
C ILE A 305 -20.65 13.25 -1.96
N PHE A 306 -21.16 13.49 -0.74
CA PHE A 306 -22.59 13.68 -0.51
C PHE A 306 -23.16 14.83 -1.32
N ASN A 307 -22.42 15.95 -1.43
CA ASN A 307 -22.84 17.07 -2.26
C ASN A 307 -22.86 16.72 -3.76
N ALA A 308 -21.86 15.99 -4.27
CA ALA A 308 -21.82 15.53 -5.66
C ALA A 308 -23.02 14.63 -6.01
N ILE A 309 -23.35 13.68 -5.13
CA ILE A 309 -24.50 12.78 -5.31
C ILE A 309 -25.81 13.56 -5.22
N LYS A 310 -25.93 14.49 -4.26
CA LYS A 310 -27.13 15.31 -4.07
C LYS A 310 -27.44 16.17 -5.29
N ILE A 311 -26.42 16.77 -5.91
CA ILE A 311 -26.58 17.57 -7.14
C ILE A 311 -26.95 16.67 -8.33
N THR A 312 -26.43 15.44 -8.39
CA THR A 312 -26.72 14.52 -9.51
C THR A 312 -28.12 13.91 -9.42
N LYS A 313 -28.54 13.43 -8.24
CA LYS A 313 -29.81 12.73 -8.03
C LYS A 313 -30.97 13.64 -7.62
N ASN A 314 -30.70 14.87 -7.19
CA ASN A 314 -31.63 15.77 -6.50
C ASN A 314 -32.28 15.18 -5.23
N GLU A 315 -31.69 14.11 -4.68
CA GLU A 315 -32.18 13.40 -3.49
C GLU A 315 -31.02 13.21 -2.49
N PRO A 316 -31.30 13.05 -1.19
CA PRO A 316 -30.28 12.69 -0.20
C PRO A 316 -29.63 11.36 -0.57
N ALA A 317 -28.29 11.29 -0.53
CA ALA A 317 -27.58 10.07 -0.84
C ALA A 317 -27.83 8.99 0.23
N SER A 318 -28.09 7.76 -0.22
CA SER A 318 -28.13 6.59 0.65
C SER A 318 -26.73 6.03 0.91
N ALA A 319 -26.59 5.10 1.86
CA ALA A 319 -25.32 4.40 2.08
C ALA A 319 -24.89 3.59 0.83
N ASP A 320 -25.85 3.04 0.10
CA ASP A 320 -25.63 2.27 -1.14
C ASP A 320 -25.15 3.17 -2.29
N ASP A 321 -25.50 4.46 -2.27
CA ASP A 321 -24.97 5.47 -3.20
C ASP A 321 -23.56 5.95 -2.80
N PHE A 322 -23.29 6.00 -1.49
CA PHE A 322 -22.07 6.59 -0.94
C PHE A 322 -20.84 5.71 -1.17
N LEU A 323 -20.89 4.42 -0.79
CA LEU A 323 -19.71 3.56 -0.81
C LEU A 323 -19.11 3.37 -2.22
N PRO A 324 -19.90 3.10 -3.29
CA PRO A 324 -19.36 3.01 -4.64
C PRO A 324 -18.72 4.32 -5.10
N THR A 325 -19.33 5.46 -4.74
CA THR A 325 -18.76 6.78 -5.03
C THR A 325 -17.44 6.98 -4.29
N PHE A 326 -17.34 6.55 -3.03
CA PHE A 326 -16.10 6.67 -2.27
C PHE A 326 -14.98 5.77 -2.82
N ILE A 327 -15.29 4.53 -3.21
CA ILE A 327 -14.37 3.64 -3.94
C ILE A 327 -13.86 4.33 -5.21
N TYR A 328 -14.76 4.95 -5.98
CA TYR A 328 -14.40 5.68 -7.18
C TYR A 328 -13.45 6.86 -6.91
N ILE A 329 -13.71 7.66 -5.88
CA ILE A 329 -12.81 8.76 -5.48
C ILE A 329 -11.42 8.23 -5.06
N VAL A 330 -11.35 7.12 -4.32
CA VAL A 330 -10.07 6.50 -3.93
C VAL A 330 -9.32 5.97 -5.16
N LEU A 331 -10.02 5.35 -6.12
CA LEU A 331 -9.43 4.88 -7.37
C LEU A 331 -8.86 6.03 -8.21
N LYS A 332 -9.57 7.16 -8.30
CA LYS A 332 -9.11 8.35 -9.03
C LYS A 332 -7.99 9.09 -8.32
N GLY A 333 -8.06 9.20 -7.00
CA GLY A 333 -7.09 9.95 -6.21
C GLY A 333 -5.77 9.22 -6.00
N ASN A 334 -5.78 7.89 -5.93
CA ASN A 334 -4.65 7.05 -5.51
C ASN A 334 -3.86 7.68 -4.33
N PRO A 335 -4.50 7.84 -3.15
CA PRO A 335 -3.95 8.62 -2.05
C PRO A 335 -2.57 8.11 -1.62
N PRO A 336 -1.60 9.00 -1.35
CA PRO A 336 -0.26 8.58 -0.94
C PRO A 336 -0.28 7.91 0.43
N ARG A 337 0.52 6.85 0.58
CA ARG A 337 0.72 6.11 1.85
C ARG A 337 -0.60 5.70 2.51
N LEU A 338 -1.56 5.23 1.72
CA LEU A 338 -2.94 4.99 2.15
C LEU A 338 -3.05 3.99 3.30
N GLN A 339 -2.34 2.86 3.24
CA GLN A 339 -2.34 1.84 4.28
C GLN A 339 -1.66 2.35 5.55
N SER A 340 -0.51 3.03 5.44
CA SER A 340 0.14 3.68 6.60
C SER A 340 -0.78 4.69 7.28
N ASN A 341 -1.55 5.48 6.52
CA ASN A 341 -2.52 6.42 7.07
C ASN A 341 -3.65 5.72 7.84
N ILE A 342 -4.23 4.65 7.27
CA ILE A 342 -5.28 3.85 7.92
C ILE A 342 -4.75 3.23 9.23
N GLN A 343 -3.58 2.60 9.19
CA GLN A 343 -2.97 1.97 10.35
C GLN A 343 -2.60 3.00 11.43
N TYR A 344 -2.05 4.16 11.02
CA TYR A 344 -1.73 5.23 11.94
C TYR A 344 -2.96 5.77 12.69
N ILE A 345 -4.07 6.00 11.99
CA ILE A 345 -5.34 6.42 12.60
C ILE A 345 -5.84 5.33 13.55
N THR A 346 -5.81 4.06 13.11
CA THR A 346 -6.28 2.92 13.91
C THR A 346 -5.51 2.75 15.22
N ARG A 347 -4.18 2.93 15.17
CA ARG A 347 -3.28 2.74 16.32
C ARG A 347 -3.28 3.94 17.28
N PHE A 348 -3.31 5.17 16.76
CA PHE A 348 -2.97 6.36 17.57
C PHE A 348 -4.08 7.42 17.72
N CYS A 349 -5.22 7.26 17.05
CA CYS A 349 -6.37 8.13 17.28
C CYS A 349 -7.02 7.82 18.64
N ASN A 350 -7.60 8.84 19.26
CA ASN A 350 -8.48 8.64 20.42
C ASN A 350 -9.67 7.72 20.04
N PRO A 351 -9.87 6.57 20.70
CA PRO A 351 -10.90 5.59 20.35
C PRO A 351 -12.32 6.14 20.45
N SER A 352 -12.58 7.10 21.35
CA SER A 352 -13.92 7.68 21.49
C SER A 352 -14.41 8.30 20.18
N ARG A 353 -13.49 8.91 19.40
CA ARG A 353 -13.76 9.54 18.10
C ARG A 353 -13.98 8.52 16.98
N LEU A 354 -13.29 7.38 17.02
CA LEU A 354 -13.50 6.31 16.04
C LEU A 354 -14.77 5.50 16.33
N MET A 355 -15.16 5.40 17.60
CA MET A 355 -16.32 4.61 18.04
C MET A 355 -17.64 5.39 18.02
N THR A 356 -17.61 6.72 17.93
CA THR A 356 -18.80 7.58 17.92
C THR A 356 -18.64 8.74 16.96
N GLY A 357 -19.74 9.13 16.29
CA GLY A 357 -19.78 10.31 15.42
C GLY A 357 -19.60 10.01 13.93
N GLU A 358 -19.58 11.09 13.14
CA GLU A 358 -19.45 11.04 11.68
C GLU A 358 -18.06 10.57 11.22
N ASP A 359 -16.99 10.97 11.93
CA ASP A 359 -15.60 10.64 11.62
C ASP A 359 -15.39 9.11 11.58
N GLY A 360 -15.89 8.39 12.58
CA GLY A 360 -15.80 6.92 12.66
C GLY A 360 -16.56 6.21 11.54
N TYR A 361 -17.73 6.74 11.14
CA TYR A 361 -18.50 6.21 10.02
C TYR A 361 -17.74 6.36 8.70
N TYR A 362 -17.20 7.54 8.40
CA TYR A 362 -16.43 7.77 7.17
C TYR A 362 -15.11 7.01 7.14
N PHE A 363 -14.41 6.92 8.28
CA PHE A 363 -13.19 6.10 8.40
C PHE A 363 -13.47 4.62 8.14
N THR A 364 -14.59 4.10 8.68
CA THR A 364 -14.99 2.71 8.42
C THR A 364 -15.28 2.48 6.94
N ASN A 365 -15.98 3.40 6.28
CA ASN A 365 -16.24 3.31 4.84
C ASN A 365 -14.96 3.38 4.00
N LEU A 366 -13.97 4.19 4.41
CA LEU A 366 -12.66 4.21 3.75
C LEU A 366 -11.96 2.85 3.86
N CYS A 367 -11.97 2.24 5.05
CA CYS A 367 -11.40 0.91 5.25
C CYS A 367 -12.11 -0.15 4.39
N CYS A 368 -13.44 -0.10 4.30
CA CYS A 368 -14.21 -0.98 3.41
C CYS A 368 -13.87 -0.75 1.94
N ALA A 369 -13.73 0.51 1.51
CA ALA A 369 -13.37 0.85 0.14
C ALA A 369 -11.99 0.30 -0.24
N VAL A 370 -10.99 0.42 0.65
CA VAL A 370 -9.65 -0.11 0.41
C VAL A 370 -9.66 -1.64 0.36
N ALA A 371 -10.34 -2.30 1.30
CA ALA A 371 -10.47 -3.76 1.30
C ALA A 371 -11.19 -4.28 0.04
N PHE A 372 -12.18 -3.55 -0.46
CA PHE A 372 -12.85 -3.86 -1.73
C PHE A 372 -11.89 -3.73 -2.91
N ILE A 373 -11.11 -2.64 -3.01
CA ILE A 373 -10.15 -2.42 -4.09
C ILE A 373 -9.05 -3.50 -4.12
N GLU A 374 -8.60 -3.95 -2.96
CA GLU A 374 -7.62 -5.04 -2.82
C GLU A 374 -8.13 -6.35 -3.42
N LYS A 375 -9.42 -6.67 -3.20
CA LYS A 375 -10.06 -7.92 -3.64
C LYS A 375 -10.89 -7.81 -4.92
N LEU A 376 -10.90 -6.65 -5.57
CA LEU A 376 -11.76 -6.37 -6.73
C LEU A 376 -11.53 -7.36 -7.88
N ASP A 377 -12.57 -8.03 -8.33
CA ASP A 377 -12.53 -8.99 -9.43
C ASP A 377 -13.53 -8.63 -10.55
N ALA A 378 -13.58 -9.47 -11.58
CA ALA A 378 -14.49 -9.29 -12.71
C ALA A 378 -15.96 -9.27 -12.25
N GLN A 379 -16.32 -10.15 -11.32
CA GLN A 379 -17.69 -10.28 -10.81
C GLN A 379 -18.12 -9.03 -10.03
N SER A 380 -17.22 -8.44 -9.25
CA SER A 380 -17.43 -7.19 -8.51
C SER A 380 -17.79 -6.01 -9.42
N LEU A 381 -17.36 -6.03 -10.68
CA LEU A 381 -17.66 -4.99 -11.69
C LEU A 381 -18.75 -5.41 -12.68
N ASN A 382 -19.38 -6.56 -12.48
CA ASN A 382 -20.33 -7.17 -13.42
C ASN A 382 -19.76 -7.35 -14.84
N LEU A 383 -18.48 -7.73 -14.94
CA LEU A 383 -17.79 -8.01 -16.19
C LEU A 383 -17.54 -9.52 -16.36
N SER A 384 -17.36 -9.94 -17.61
CA SER A 384 -16.81 -11.26 -17.90
C SER A 384 -15.33 -11.32 -17.48
N GLN A 385 -14.84 -12.51 -17.12
CA GLN A 385 -13.43 -12.68 -16.78
C GLN A 385 -12.52 -12.28 -17.96
N GLU A 386 -12.93 -12.57 -19.19
CA GLU A 386 -12.22 -12.19 -20.41
C GLU A 386 -12.09 -10.66 -20.55
N ASP A 387 -13.17 -9.91 -20.34
CA ASP A 387 -13.12 -8.45 -20.46
C ASP A 387 -12.28 -7.82 -19.36
N PHE A 388 -12.36 -8.36 -18.13
CA PHE A 388 -11.53 -7.92 -17.02
C PHE A 388 -10.04 -8.12 -17.31
N ASP A 389 -9.65 -9.31 -17.81
CA ASP A 389 -8.26 -9.61 -18.14
C ASP A 389 -7.76 -8.77 -19.33
N ARG A 390 -8.61 -8.47 -20.31
CA ARG A 390 -8.30 -7.55 -21.41
C ARG A 390 -8.07 -6.11 -20.93
N TYR A 391 -8.88 -5.62 -19.98
CA TYR A 391 -8.67 -4.28 -19.40
C TYR A 391 -7.43 -4.22 -18.50
N MET A 392 -7.18 -5.26 -17.69
CA MET A 392 -6.01 -5.35 -16.83
C MET A 392 -4.68 -5.49 -17.60
N SER A 393 -4.70 -6.17 -18.76
CA SER A 393 -3.54 -6.27 -19.66
C SER A 393 -3.30 -5.01 -20.50
N GLY A 394 -4.24 -4.06 -20.48
CA GLY A 394 -4.17 -2.82 -21.25
C GLY A 394 -4.42 -3.00 -22.75
N GLN A 395 -4.89 -4.17 -23.18
CA GLN A 395 -5.23 -4.46 -24.58
C GLN A 395 -6.46 -3.68 -25.05
N THR A 396 -7.38 -3.36 -24.13
CA THR A 396 -8.58 -2.58 -24.41
C THR A 396 -8.78 -1.50 -23.35
N SER A 397 -9.43 -0.40 -23.74
CA SER A 397 -9.85 0.67 -22.82
C SER A 397 -11.38 0.71 -22.77
N PRO A 398 -12.00 0.76 -21.58
CA PRO A 398 -13.45 0.92 -21.45
C PRO A 398 -13.96 2.24 -22.02
N ARG A 399 -13.09 3.26 -22.10
CA ARG A 399 -13.38 4.51 -22.81
C ARG A 399 -13.22 4.30 -24.32
N LYS A 400 -14.19 3.62 -24.94
CA LYS A 400 -14.52 3.89 -26.34
C LYS A 400 -15.29 5.21 -26.39
N GLN A 401 -14.57 6.34 -26.29
CA GLN A 401 -15.17 7.59 -26.76
C GLN A 401 -15.14 7.54 -28.28
N GLU A 402 -16.32 7.42 -28.89
CA GLU A 402 -16.45 7.71 -30.32
C GLU A 402 -15.86 9.11 -30.58
N PRO A 403 -15.11 9.28 -31.69
CA PRO A 403 -14.41 10.54 -32.00
C PRO A 403 -15.34 11.77 -32.13
N GLU A 404 -16.65 11.58 -32.13
CA GLU A 404 -17.65 12.65 -32.28
C GLU A 404 -17.97 13.40 -30.98
N ASN A 405 -17.67 12.86 -29.79
CA ASN A 405 -18.06 13.46 -28.49
C ASN A 405 -16.93 14.20 -27.76
N TRP A 406 -15.87 14.61 -28.47
CA TRP A 406 -14.75 15.31 -27.83
C TRP A 406 -15.14 16.74 -27.50
N SER A 407 -15.11 17.10 -26.22
CA SER A 407 -15.36 18.49 -25.80
C SER A 407 -14.36 19.44 -26.50
N PRO A 408 -14.81 20.64 -26.94
CA PRO A 408 -13.94 21.61 -27.60
C PRO A 408 -12.71 21.97 -26.77
N ASP A 409 -12.83 21.91 -25.44
CA ASP A 409 -11.82 22.30 -24.45
C ASP A 409 -10.74 21.25 -24.11
N MET A 410 -10.77 20.06 -24.71
CA MET A 410 -9.73 19.05 -24.42
C MET A 410 -8.35 19.47 -24.98
N CYS A 411 -7.33 19.43 -24.13
CA CYS A 411 -5.93 19.72 -24.47
C CYS A 411 -5.43 18.86 -25.64
N LEU A 412 -4.78 19.51 -26.63
CA LEU A 412 -4.27 18.88 -27.85
C LEU A 412 -3.35 17.69 -27.60
N GLY A 413 -2.55 17.72 -26.52
CA GLY A 413 -1.68 16.61 -26.13
C GLY A 413 -2.47 15.36 -25.75
N VAL A 414 -3.61 15.52 -25.07
CA VAL A 414 -4.47 14.40 -24.68
C VAL A 414 -5.22 13.84 -25.89
N LYS A 415 -5.67 14.72 -26.79
CA LYS A 415 -6.24 14.35 -28.10
C LYS A 415 -5.27 13.50 -28.92
N GLN A 416 -4.00 13.91 -29.01
CA GLN A 416 -2.98 13.16 -29.73
C GLN A 416 -2.65 11.83 -29.05
N MET A 417 -2.61 11.79 -27.71
CA MET A 417 -2.38 10.56 -26.96
C MET A 417 -3.47 9.50 -27.25
N TYR A 418 -4.75 9.87 -27.26
CA TYR A 418 -5.84 8.94 -27.58
C TYR A 418 -5.76 8.43 -29.03
N LYS A 419 -5.42 9.30 -29.99
CA LYS A 419 -5.16 8.86 -31.38
C LYS A 419 -4.00 7.88 -31.47
N ASN A 420 -2.91 8.14 -30.76
CA ASN A 420 -1.76 7.24 -30.74
C ASN A 420 -2.13 5.89 -30.08
N LEU A 421 -2.96 5.90 -29.05
CA LEU A 421 -3.42 4.67 -28.37
C LEU A 421 -4.30 3.82 -29.28
N ASP A 422 -5.22 4.45 -30.02
CA ASP A 422 -6.05 3.77 -31.03
C ASP A 422 -5.18 3.17 -32.14
N LEU A 423 -4.20 3.93 -32.64
CA LEU A 423 -3.25 3.44 -33.63
C LEU A 423 -2.43 2.26 -33.09
N LEU A 424 -1.95 2.32 -31.85
CA LEU A 424 -1.21 1.22 -31.23
C LEU A 424 -2.06 -0.05 -31.08
N SER A 425 -3.34 0.10 -30.75
CA SER A 425 -4.28 -1.03 -30.69
C SER A 425 -4.46 -1.68 -32.07
N GLN A 426 -4.71 -0.86 -33.11
CA GLN A 426 -4.83 -1.35 -34.49
C GLN A 426 -3.54 -2.04 -34.97
N LEU A 427 -2.37 -1.50 -34.61
CA LEU A 427 -1.08 -2.11 -34.92
C LEU A 427 -0.89 -3.44 -34.20
N ASN A 428 -1.30 -3.55 -32.94
CA ASN A 428 -1.21 -4.80 -32.18
C ASN A 428 -2.11 -5.88 -32.80
N GLU A 429 -3.36 -5.55 -33.13
CA GLU A 429 -4.29 -6.48 -33.79
C GLU A 429 -3.76 -6.93 -35.16
N ARG A 430 -3.15 -6.00 -35.93
CA ARG A 430 -2.50 -6.34 -37.20
C ARG A 430 -1.30 -7.26 -36.99
N GLN A 431 -0.50 -7.02 -35.95
CA GLN A 431 0.66 -7.86 -35.63
C GLN A 431 0.22 -9.28 -35.24
N GLU A 432 -0.82 -9.41 -34.40
CA GLU A 432 -1.38 -10.71 -34.03
C GLU A 432 -1.90 -11.48 -35.25
N ARG A 433 -2.63 -10.80 -36.15
CA ARG A 433 -3.06 -11.38 -37.43
C ARG A 433 -1.88 -11.88 -38.25
N ILE A 434 -0.87 -11.05 -38.50
CA ILE A 434 0.33 -11.43 -39.26
C ILE A 434 1.03 -12.64 -38.63
N VAL A 435 1.19 -12.65 -37.31
CA VAL A 435 1.83 -13.77 -36.60
C VAL A 435 0.99 -15.06 -36.73
N SER A 436 -0.33 -14.97 -36.62
CA SER A 436 -1.21 -16.12 -36.80
C SER A 436 -1.18 -16.68 -38.23
N GLU A 437 -1.18 -15.80 -39.24
CA GLU A 437 -1.08 -16.19 -40.65
C GLU A 437 0.30 -16.76 -40.97
N ALA A 438 1.37 -16.21 -40.40
CA ALA A 438 2.72 -16.74 -40.57
C ALA A 438 2.85 -18.16 -39.98
N LYS A 439 2.29 -18.40 -38.79
CA LYS A 439 2.23 -19.76 -38.19
C LYS A 439 1.40 -20.73 -39.02
N LYS A 440 0.31 -20.25 -39.61
CA LYS A 440 -0.51 -21.06 -40.53
C LYS A 440 0.29 -21.43 -41.77
N LEU A 441 0.95 -20.46 -42.41
CA LEU A 441 1.78 -20.69 -43.59
C LEU A 441 2.96 -21.63 -43.29
N GLU A 442 3.59 -21.49 -42.11
CA GLU A 442 4.63 -22.41 -41.64
C GLU A 442 4.12 -23.84 -41.59
N LYS A 443 2.94 -24.05 -41.01
CA LYS A 443 2.29 -25.37 -40.97
C LYS A 443 1.96 -25.89 -42.37
N ASP A 444 1.35 -25.06 -43.21
CA ASP A 444 0.96 -25.44 -44.57
C ASP A 444 2.20 -25.81 -45.43
N LEU A 445 3.34 -25.14 -45.22
CA LEU A 445 4.61 -25.47 -45.87
C LEU A 445 5.14 -26.84 -45.46
N ILE A 446 5.12 -27.14 -44.15
CA ILE A 446 5.55 -28.43 -43.60
C ILE A 446 4.67 -29.56 -44.17
N ASP A 447 3.34 -29.39 -44.07
CA ASP A 447 2.37 -30.37 -44.56
C ASP A 447 2.53 -30.61 -46.07
N TRP A 448 2.82 -29.56 -46.85
CA TRP A 448 3.11 -29.68 -48.28
C TRP A 448 4.41 -30.42 -48.57
N THR A 449 5.51 -30.10 -47.88
CA THR A 449 6.78 -30.82 -48.06
C THR A 449 6.68 -32.29 -47.69
N ASP A 450 5.99 -32.61 -46.59
CA ASP A 450 5.77 -33.99 -46.15
C ASP A 450 4.85 -34.74 -47.13
N GLY A 451 3.82 -34.07 -47.65
CA GLY A 451 2.93 -34.60 -48.66
C GLY A 451 3.66 -34.97 -49.96
N ILE A 452 4.50 -34.07 -50.47
CA ILE A 452 5.30 -34.32 -51.68
C ILE A 452 6.32 -35.43 -51.44
N ALA A 453 7.01 -35.42 -50.30
CA ALA A 453 7.99 -36.46 -49.98
C ALA A 453 7.34 -37.84 -49.95
N LYS A 454 6.13 -37.94 -49.38
CA LYS A 454 5.35 -39.17 -49.34
C LYS A 454 4.86 -39.59 -50.73
N GLU A 455 4.34 -38.68 -51.53
CA GLU A 455 3.87 -38.99 -52.88
C GLU A 455 5.01 -39.45 -53.80
N VAL A 456 6.19 -38.81 -53.69
CA VAL A 456 7.41 -39.25 -54.39
C VAL A 456 7.83 -40.64 -53.92
N GLN A 457 7.83 -40.89 -52.62
CA GLN A 457 8.17 -42.20 -52.05
C GLN A 457 7.21 -43.28 -52.57
N ASP A 458 5.90 -43.03 -52.55
CA ASP A 458 4.87 -43.95 -53.06
C ASP A 458 5.09 -44.25 -54.56
N ILE A 459 5.47 -43.26 -55.37
CA ILE A 459 5.77 -43.44 -56.80
C ILE A 459 7.05 -44.27 -56.99
N VAL A 460 8.11 -44.00 -56.23
CA VAL A 460 9.38 -44.74 -56.30
C VAL A 460 9.18 -46.20 -55.89
N GLU A 461 8.35 -46.47 -54.89
CA GLU A 461 7.99 -47.84 -54.47
C GLU A 461 7.13 -48.55 -55.54
N LYS A 462 6.23 -47.81 -56.19
CA LYS A 462 5.36 -48.34 -57.25
C LYS A 462 6.10 -48.59 -58.57
N TYR A 463 7.14 -47.81 -58.87
CA TYR A 463 7.96 -47.92 -60.08
C TYR A 463 9.46 -47.89 -59.73
N PRO A 464 10.02 -49.02 -59.25
CA PRO A 464 11.43 -49.08 -58.85
C PRO A 464 12.35 -48.84 -60.04
N LEU A 465 13.21 -47.83 -59.93
CA LEU A 465 14.21 -47.48 -60.95
C LEU A 465 15.40 -48.44 -60.88
N GLU A 466 15.43 -49.46 -61.74
CA GLU A 466 16.60 -50.30 -61.92
C GLU A 466 17.68 -49.57 -62.73
N ILE A 467 18.55 -48.81 -62.04
CA ILE A 467 19.75 -48.23 -62.66
C ILE A 467 20.82 -49.30 -62.72
N LYS A 468 20.93 -49.99 -63.86
CA LYS A 468 22.01 -50.95 -64.10
C LYS A 468 23.37 -50.21 -64.09
N PRO A 469 24.36 -50.67 -63.31
CA PRO A 469 25.69 -50.07 -63.33
C PRO A 469 26.35 -50.28 -64.69
N LYS A 470 27.14 -49.30 -65.11
CA LYS A 470 27.91 -49.34 -66.36
C LYS A 470 29.04 -50.37 -66.23
N ASN A 471 28.74 -51.64 -66.47
CA ASN A 471 29.76 -52.67 -66.63
C ASN A 471 30.34 -52.62 -68.06
N GLN A 472 31.66 -52.84 -68.08
CA GLN A 472 32.66 -52.88 -69.15
C GLN A 472 32.25 -53.41 -70.54
N PRO A 473 33.03 -53.07 -71.60
CA PRO A 473 32.59 -53.14 -72.99
C PRO A 473 32.29 -54.57 -73.42
N LEU A 474 31.10 -54.76 -73.98
CA LEU A 474 30.76 -55.99 -74.69
C LEU A 474 31.73 -56.14 -75.87
N ALA A 475 32.51 -57.22 -75.81
CA ALA A 475 33.30 -57.73 -76.91
C ALA A 475 32.42 -57.89 -78.17
N ALA A 476 33.10 -57.73 -79.31
CA ALA A 476 32.61 -57.79 -80.68
C ALA A 476 31.33 -58.64 -80.90
N ILE A 477 30.28 -57.98 -81.37
CA ILE A 477 28.98 -58.55 -81.76
C ILE A 477 29.04 -59.11 -83.20
N ASP A 478 30.24 -59.43 -83.69
CA ASP A 478 30.50 -59.88 -85.08
C ASP A 478 30.87 -61.36 -85.14
N SER A 479 30.30 -62.19 -84.26
CA SER A 479 30.50 -63.62 -84.31
C SER A 479 29.19 -64.28 -83.93
N GLU A 480 28.60 -64.97 -84.90
CA GLU A 480 27.39 -65.80 -84.79
C GLU A 480 26.06 -65.06 -84.96
N ASN A 481 25.81 -64.60 -86.19
CA ASN A 481 24.45 -64.72 -86.74
C ASN A 481 24.52 -65.01 -88.25
N VAL A 482 24.92 -66.25 -88.55
CA VAL A 482 24.71 -66.89 -89.86
C VAL A 482 23.23 -67.29 -89.90
N GLU A 483 22.55 -66.95 -91.00
CA GLU A 483 21.15 -67.28 -91.35
C GLU A 483 20.04 -66.42 -90.70
N ASN A 484 19.77 -65.25 -91.31
CA ASN A 484 18.38 -64.84 -91.55
C ASN A 484 18.25 -63.85 -92.71
N ASP A 485 18.15 -64.41 -93.92
CA ASP A 485 17.95 -63.72 -95.21
C ASP A 485 16.53 -63.14 -95.39
N LYS A 486 16.07 -62.23 -94.53
CA LYS A 486 14.77 -61.53 -94.72
C LYS A 486 14.72 -60.08 -94.23
N LEU A 487 15.74 -59.28 -94.47
CA LEU A 487 15.66 -57.82 -94.28
C LEU A 487 15.78 -57.08 -95.62
N PRO A 488 14.82 -56.21 -96.00
CA PRO A 488 14.91 -55.42 -97.22
C PRO A 488 16.04 -54.38 -97.11
N PRO A 489 16.72 -54.01 -98.22
CA PRO A 489 17.83 -53.07 -98.19
C PRO A 489 17.38 -51.67 -97.73
N PRO A 490 18.19 -50.96 -96.92
CA PRO A 490 17.90 -49.59 -96.53
C PRO A 490 17.95 -48.66 -97.76
N LEU A 491 16.90 -47.84 -97.92
CA LEU A 491 16.76 -46.87 -99.01
C LEU A 491 17.91 -45.84 -98.99
N GLN A 492 18.65 -45.75 -100.09
CA GLN A 492 19.65 -44.70 -100.30
C GLN A 492 19.02 -43.48 -101.02
N PRO A 493 19.25 -42.25 -100.53
CA PRO A 493 18.77 -41.05 -101.21
C PRO A 493 19.55 -40.78 -102.50
N GLN A 494 18.86 -40.67 -103.63
CA GLN A 494 19.45 -40.22 -104.89
C GLN A 494 19.61 -38.70 -104.91
N VAL A 495 20.83 -38.25 -105.17
CA VAL A 495 21.14 -36.84 -105.46
C VAL A 495 20.87 -36.61 -106.95
N TYR A 496 19.92 -35.74 -107.26
CA TYR A 496 19.56 -35.37 -108.62
C TYR A 496 20.63 -34.43 -109.20
N ALA A 497 21.26 -34.84 -110.30
CA ALA A 497 22.15 -33.99 -111.11
C ALA A 497 21.66 -34.07 -112.56
N GLY A 498 21.13 -32.96 -113.08
CA GLY A 498 20.62 -32.83 -114.45
C GLY A 498 19.26 -32.18 -114.52
#